data_AF-A0A5S9PD04-F1
#
_entry.id   AF-A0A5S9PD04-F1
#
_cell.length_a   1.000
_cell.length_b   1.000
_cell.length_c   1.000
_cell.angle_alpha   90.00
_cell.angle_beta   90.00
_cell.angle_gamma   90.00
#
_symmetry.space_group_name_H-M   'P 1'
#
loop_
_entity.id
_entity.type
_entity.pdbx_description
1 polymer ?
#
loop_
_entity_poly.entity_id
_entity_poly.type
_entity_poly.pdbx_seq_one_letter_code
_entity_poly.pdbx_strand_id
1 'polypeptide(L)'
;MAALASLGVALIHFAVAATHWQQWPTSGLFFVCIAVFQLTWAQLVLVRTSSTVLAAGVLVNIGVIALWVLSRTAAAPVGPRTGEPELVHAADLCALLLEIYVVMGAGWVWYRRRRGESIPAFANTIVLLGAGVVMAVASTVGVASGLQHGG
;
A
#
# COMPACT_ATOMS: atom_id res chain seq x y z
N MET A 1 -1.21 -3.98 -12.99
CA MET A 1 -0.25 -3.19 -12.17
C MET A 1 -0.84 -2.84 -10.80
N ALA A 2 -1.97 -2.14 -10.69
CA ALA A 2 -2.62 -1.90 -9.38
C ALA A 2 -2.96 -3.20 -8.61
N ALA A 3 -3.48 -4.23 -9.28
CA ALA A 3 -3.72 -5.53 -8.65
C ALA A 3 -2.43 -6.22 -8.16
N LEU A 4 -1.32 -6.11 -8.91
CA LEU A 4 -0.02 -6.66 -8.52
C LEU A 4 0.59 -5.91 -7.34
N ALA A 5 0.48 -4.58 -7.34
CA ALA A 5 0.91 -3.75 -6.22
C ALA A 5 0.10 -4.10 -4.96
N SER A 6 -1.23 -4.25 -5.09
CA SER A 6 -2.12 -4.68 -4.00
C SER A 6 -1.74 -6.06 -3.45
N LEU A 7 -1.39 -7.02 -4.32
CA LEU A 7 -0.83 -8.32 -3.89
C LEU A 7 0.48 -8.14 -3.10
N GLY A 8 1.39 -7.27 -3.57
CA GLY A 8 2.63 -6.95 -2.86
C GLY A 8 2.38 -6.35 -1.47
N VAL A 9 1.46 -5.38 -1.36
CA VAL A 9 1.03 -4.80 -0.08
C VAL A 9 0.51 -5.89 0.86
N ALA A 10 -0.32 -6.81 0.35
CA ALA A 10 -0.89 -7.89 1.17
C ALA A 10 0.20 -8.78 1.79
N LEU A 11 1.22 -9.15 1.02
CA LEU A 11 2.34 -9.96 1.52
C LEU A 11 3.11 -9.25 2.61
N ILE A 12 3.40 -7.95 2.44
CA ILE A 12 4.10 -7.15 3.46
C ILE A 12 3.26 -7.06 4.73
N HIS A 13 1.96 -6.78 4.61
CA HIS A 13 1.05 -6.71 5.76
C HIS A 13 0.92 -8.03 6.51
N PHE A 14 0.86 -9.18 5.82
CA PHE A 14 0.91 -10.48 6.50
C PHE A 14 2.25 -10.70 7.22
N ALA A 15 3.37 -10.33 6.61
CA ALA A 15 4.68 -10.49 7.23
C ALA A 15 4.82 -9.66 8.51
N VAL A 16 4.35 -8.41 8.51
CA VAL A 16 4.39 -7.56 9.72
C VAL A 16 3.26 -7.86 10.70
N ALA A 17 2.17 -8.53 10.29
CA ALA A 17 1.06 -8.85 11.20
C ALA A 17 1.51 -9.73 12.37
N ALA A 18 2.41 -10.70 12.14
CA ALA A 18 2.89 -11.60 13.18
C ALA A 18 3.66 -10.86 14.28
N THR A 19 4.51 -9.89 13.91
CA THR A 19 5.28 -9.10 14.88
C THR A 19 4.35 -8.18 15.69
N HIS A 20 3.36 -7.58 15.03
CA HIS A 20 2.37 -6.73 15.69
C HIS A 20 1.42 -7.53 16.58
N TRP A 21 1.07 -8.75 16.22
CA TRP A 21 0.22 -9.63 17.03
C TRP A 21 0.83 -9.92 18.40
N GLN A 22 2.15 -10.13 18.46
CA GLN A 22 2.88 -10.38 19.71
C GLN A 22 2.98 -9.13 20.60
N GLN A 23 3.05 -7.95 19.99
CA GLN A 23 3.14 -6.68 20.73
C GLN A 23 1.77 -6.19 21.20
N TRP A 24 0.78 -6.21 20.31
CA TRP A 24 -0.58 -5.80 20.56
C TRP A 24 -1.55 -6.50 19.59
N PRO A 25 -2.37 -7.48 20.03
CA PRO A 25 -3.22 -8.26 19.14
C PRO A 25 -4.15 -7.43 18.25
N THR A 26 -4.60 -6.27 18.72
CA THR A 26 -5.46 -5.35 17.95
C THR A 26 -4.75 -4.83 16.69
N SER A 27 -3.47 -4.47 16.77
CA SER A 27 -2.71 -4.02 15.59
C SER A 27 -2.41 -5.18 14.66
N GLY A 28 -2.08 -6.36 15.20
CA GLY A 28 -1.94 -7.58 14.41
C GLY A 28 -3.20 -7.91 13.62
N LEU A 29 -4.38 -7.85 14.25
CA LEU A 29 -5.66 -8.06 13.60
C LEU A 29 -5.94 -7.04 12.49
N PHE A 30 -5.62 -5.76 12.73
CA PHE A 30 -5.71 -4.72 11.70
C PHE A 30 -4.90 -5.08 10.45
N PHE A 31 -3.62 -5.45 10.61
CA PHE A 31 -2.77 -5.83 9.49
C PHE A 31 -3.30 -7.06 8.73
N VAL A 32 -3.78 -8.08 9.44
CA VAL A 32 -4.43 -9.25 8.80
C VAL A 32 -5.65 -8.82 8.00
N CYS A 33 -6.54 -8.01 8.58
CA CYS A 33 -7.74 -7.53 7.89
C CYS A 33 -7.41 -6.74 6.61
N ILE A 34 -6.43 -5.83 6.68
CA ILE A 34 -5.98 -5.09 5.49
C ILE A 34 -5.32 -6.01 4.47
N ALA A 35 -4.50 -6.98 4.89
CA ALA A 35 -3.88 -7.93 3.97
C ALA A 35 -4.92 -8.77 3.23
N VAL A 36 -5.94 -9.29 3.93
CA VAL A 36 -7.06 -10.03 3.32
C VAL A 36 -7.85 -9.13 2.37
N PHE A 37 -8.11 -7.88 2.75
CA PHE A 37 -8.76 -6.91 1.87
C PHE A 37 -7.96 -6.71 0.58
N GLN A 38 -6.64 -6.49 0.67
CA GLN A 38 -5.78 -6.28 -0.50
C GLN A 38 -5.75 -7.52 -1.42
N LEU A 39 -5.64 -8.74 -0.88
CA LEU A 39 -5.75 -9.96 -1.68
C LEU A 39 -7.10 -10.06 -2.40
N THR A 40 -8.19 -9.85 -1.66
CA THR A 40 -9.55 -9.97 -2.19
C THR A 40 -9.79 -8.89 -3.25
N TRP A 41 -9.35 -7.66 -2.99
CA TRP A 41 -9.47 -6.55 -3.91
C TRP A 41 -8.66 -6.77 -5.19
N ALA A 42 -7.44 -7.29 -5.09
CA ALA A 42 -6.62 -7.62 -6.26
C ALA A 42 -7.29 -8.65 -7.18
N GLN A 43 -7.97 -9.66 -6.62
CA GLN A 43 -8.77 -10.60 -7.41
C GLN A 43 -10.03 -9.95 -7.98
N LEU A 44 -10.80 -9.25 -7.14
CA LEU A 44 -12.06 -8.64 -7.53
C LEU A 44 -11.90 -7.59 -8.63
N VAL A 45 -10.85 -6.76 -8.59
CA VAL A 45 -10.64 -5.72 -9.61
C VAL A 45 -10.31 -6.32 -10.99
N LEU A 46 -9.71 -7.51 -11.03
CA LEU A 46 -9.43 -8.26 -12.26
C LEU A 46 -10.68 -8.93 -12.82
N VAL A 47 -11.56 -9.46 -11.95
CA VAL A 47 -12.80 -10.15 -12.38
C VAL A 47 -13.92 -9.16 -12.71
N ARG A 48 -14.06 -8.09 -11.90
CA ARG A 48 -15.13 -7.09 -12.01
C ARG A 48 -14.62 -5.69 -11.68
N THR A 49 -14.21 -4.97 -12.71
CA THR A 49 -13.81 -3.57 -12.59
C THR A 49 -15.05 -2.65 -12.54
N SER A 50 -15.64 -2.45 -11.37
CA SER A 50 -16.73 -1.47 -11.17
C SER A 50 -16.25 -0.19 -10.47
N SER A 51 -17.00 0.91 -10.62
CA SER A 51 -16.70 2.17 -9.91
C SER A 51 -16.62 1.97 -8.39
N THR A 52 -17.48 1.11 -7.84
CA THR A 52 -17.48 0.80 -6.40
C THR A 52 -16.23 0.03 -5.98
N VAL A 53 -15.81 -0.96 -6.77
CA VAL A 53 -14.57 -1.73 -6.48
C VAL A 53 -13.36 -0.79 -6.53
N LEU A 54 -13.25 0.05 -7.56
CA LEU A 54 -12.15 1.01 -7.67
C LEU A 54 -12.15 2.02 -6.53
N ALA A 55 -13.30 2.57 -6.17
CA ALA A 55 -13.45 3.50 -5.06
C ALA A 55 -13.05 2.86 -3.72
N ALA A 56 -13.49 1.63 -3.46
CA ALA A 56 -13.12 0.90 -2.24
C ALA A 56 -11.60 0.73 -2.12
N GLY A 57 -10.93 0.35 -3.22
CA GLY A 57 -9.46 0.23 -3.26
C GLY A 57 -8.77 1.55 -2.94
N VAL A 58 -9.20 2.64 -3.58
CA VAL A 58 -8.65 3.98 -3.34
C VAL A 58 -8.85 4.42 -1.89
N LEU A 59 -10.08 4.35 -1.37
CA LEU A 59 -10.42 4.87 -0.05
C LEU A 59 -9.72 4.09 1.07
N VAL A 60 -9.68 2.76 0.99
CA VAL A 60 -9.02 1.93 2.01
C VAL A 60 -7.51 2.18 2.01
N ASN A 61 -6.87 2.21 0.83
CA ASN A 61 -5.43 2.48 0.76
C ASN A 61 -5.09 3.90 1.27
N ILE A 62 -5.88 4.92 0.93
CA ILE A 62 -5.70 6.27 1.50
C ILE A 62 -5.82 6.25 3.03
N GLY A 63 -6.79 5.51 3.57
CA GLY A 63 -6.97 5.36 5.02
C GLY A 63 -5.77 4.72 5.70
N VAL A 64 -5.20 3.67 5.11
CA VAL A 64 -3.99 3.00 5.64
C VAL A 64 -2.78 3.93 5.59
N ILE A 65 -2.56 4.61 4.46
CA ILE A 65 -1.50 5.61 4.31
C ILE A 65 -1.64 6.71 5.36
N ALA A 66 -2.85 7.25 5.54
CA ALA A 66 -3.10 8.30 6.52
C ALA A 66 -2.83 7.82 7.95
N LEU A 67 -3.27 6.61 8.30
CA LEU A 67 -3.00 6.00 9.59
C LEU A 67 -1.49 5.80 9.83
N TRP A 68 -0.77 5.36 8.80
CA TRP A 68 0.69 5.22 8.86
C TRP A 68 1.38 6.57 9.06
N VAL A 69 0.99 7.61 8.31
CA VAL A 69 1.55 8.96 8.49
C VAL A 69 1.29 9.45 9.91
N LEU A 70 0.07 9.25 10.43
CA LEU A 70 -0.29 9.61 11.79
C LEU A 70 0.58 8.87 12.81
N SER A 71 0.80 7.55 12.68
CA SER A 71 1.63 6.80 13.64
C SER A 71 3.10 7.24 13.66
N ARG A 72 3.58 7.82 12.55
CA ARG A 72 4.94 8.35 12.41
C ARG A 72 5.09 9.82 12.82
N THR A 73 3.99 10.59 12.86
CA THR A 73 4.05 12.06 13.10
C THR A 73 3.42 12.46 14.42
N ALA A 74 2.31 11.85 14.79
CA ALA A 74 1.67 11.99 16.07
C ALA A 74 2.01 10.74 16.87
N ALA A 75 2.94 10.87 17.81
CA ALA A 75 3.17 9.85 18.83
C ALA A 75 1.83 9.23 19.26
N ALA A 76 1.75 7.89 19.28
CA ALA A 76 0.47 7.20 19.35
C ALA A 76 -0.37 7.71 20.54
N PRO A 77 -1.63 8.15 20.36
CA PRO A 77 -2.45 8.64 21.46
C PRO A 77 -2.89 7.52 22.41
N VAL A 78 -2.83 6.27 21.95
CA VAL A 78 -3.19 5.06 22.71
C VAL A 78 -2.36 3.87 22.21
N GLY A 79 -1.80 3.07 23.12
CA GLY A 79 -1.04 1.86 22.80
C GLY A 79 0.22 1.70 23.66
N PRO A 80 0.97 0.59 23.53
CA PRO A 80 2.16 0.33 24.35
C PRO A 80 3.32 1.32 24.17
N ARG A 81 3.30 2.09 23.07
CA ARG A 81 4.30 3.11 22.71
C ARG A 81 3.72 4.53 22.75
N THR A 82 2.81 4.81 23.68
CA THR A 82 2.22 6.15 23.85
C THR A 82 3.31 7.21 24.04
N GLY A 83 3.23 8.30 23.27
CA GLY A 83 4.15 9.44 23.43
C GLY A 83 5.44 9.38 22.58
N GLU A 84 5.73 8.28 21.89
CA GLU A 84 6.88 8.18 20.98
C GLU A 84 6.45 7.90 19.52
N PRO A 85 6.96 8.65 18.53
CA PRO A 85 6.80 8.31 17.12
C PRO A 85 7.42 6.93 16.82
N GLU A 86 6.67 6.09 16.13
CA GLU A 86 7.19 4.78 15.73
C GLU A 86 8.31 4.92 14.68
N LEU A 87 9.35 4.07 14.77
CA LEU A 87 10.45 4.06 13.80
C LEU A 87 9.95 3.67 12.41
N VAL A 88 10.51 4.33 11.39
CA VAL A 88 10.28 3.98 9.98
C VAL A 88 11.13 2.77 9.62
N HIS A 89 10.50 1.66 9.27
CA HIS A 89 11.20 0.48 8.76
C HIS A 89 11.16 0.44 7.23
N ALA A 90 12.13 -0.25 6.63
CA ALA A 90 12.19 -0.44 5.19
C ALA A 90 10.92 -1.09 4.60
N ALA A 91 10.35 -2.07 5.31
CA ALA A 91 9.10 -2.73 4.91
C ALA A 91 7.92 -1.75 4.86
N ASP A 92 7.87 -0.77 5.77
CA ASP A 92 6.79 0.22 5.82
C ASP A 92 6.83 1.16 4.62
N LEU A 93 8.03 1.62 4.23
CA LEU A 93 8.21 2.46 3.04
C LEU A 93 7.86 1.70 1.76
N CYS A 94 8.22 0.42 1.68
CA CYS A 94 7.87 -0.43 0.56
C CYS A 94 6.33 -0.59 0.44
N ALA A 95 5.66 -0.90 1.54
CA ALA A 95 4.19 -0.98 1.59
C ALA A 95 3.56 0.36 1.16
N LEU A 96 3.99 1.48 1.74
CA LEU A 96 3.51 2.82 1.41
C LEU A 96 3.59 3.13 -0.09
N LEU A 97 4.73 2.86 -0.72
CA LEU A 97 4.91 3.12 -2.15
C LEU A 97 3.98 2.25 -3.01
N LEU A 98 3.79 0.98 -2.64
CA LEU A 98 2.88 0.07 -3.33
C LEU A 98 1.42 0.51 -3.14
N GLU A 99 1.02 0.96 -1.95
CA GLU A 99 -0.32 1.50 -1.68
C GLU A 99 -0.60 2.76 -2.50
N ILE A 100 0.36 3.68 -2.59
CA ILE A 100 0.28 4.87 -3.47
C ILE A 100 0.05 4.43 -4.92
N TYR A 101 0.72 3.37 -5.37
CA TYR A 101 0.56 2.84 -6.71
C TYR A 101 -0.82 2.20 -6.94
N VAL A 102 -1.40 1.54 -5.93
CA VAL A 102 -2.79 1.07 -5.96
C VAL A 102 -3.74 2.25 -6.12
N VAL A 103 -3.57 3.31 -5.32
CA VAL A 103 -4.40 4.52 -5.39
C VAL A 103 -4.33 5.19 -6.76
N MET A 104 -3.12 5.41 -7.28
CA MET A 104 -2.93 6.02 -8.61
C MET A 104 -3.55 5.16 -9.71
N GLY A 105 -3.26 3.85 -9.70
CA GLY A 105 -3.75 2.94 -10.73
C GLY A 105 -5.27 2.78 -10.71
N ALA A 106 -5.87 2.59 -9.53
CA ALA A 106 -7.32 2.47 -9.38
C ALA A 106 -8.04 3.80 -9.68
N GLY A 107 -7.52 4.92 -9.17
CA GLY A 107 -8.05 6.26 -9.43
C GLY A 107 -8.00 6.62 -10.91
N TRP A 108 -6.93 6.24 -11.60
CA TRP A 108 -6.80 6.44 -13.04
C TRP A 108 -7.83 5.65 -13.84
N VAL A 109 -8.02 4.37 -13.55
CA VAL A 109 -9.06 3.54 -14.20
C VAL A 109 -10.46 4.08 -13.91
N TRP A 110 -10.69 4.57 -12.68
CA TRP A 110 -11.96 5.16 -12.28
C TRP A 110 -12.25 6.46 -13.04
N TYR A 111 -11.24 7.32 -13.16
CA TYR A 111 -11.31 8.56 -13.93
C TYR A 111 -11.59 8.29 -15.42
N ARG A 112 -10.89 7.33 -16.04
CA ARG A 112 -11.12 6.92 -17.44
C ARG A 112 -12.56 6.46 -17.66
N ARG A 113 -13.10 5.64 -16.75
CA ARG A 113 -14.48 5.15 -16.84
C ARG A 113 -15.52 6.27 -16.74
N ARG A 114 -15.27 7.31 -15.94
CA ARG A 114 -16.20 8.44 -15.78
C ARG A 114 -16.18 9.42 -16.96
N ARG A 115 -15.04 9.56 -17.65
CA ARG A 115 -14.86 10.57 -18.71
C ARG A 115 -15.20 10.10 -20.12
N GLY A 116 -15.53 8.82 -20.34
CA GLY A 116 -16.09 8.33 -21.60
C GLY A 116 -15.18 8.39 -22.86
N GLU A 117 -13.99 9.00 -22.82
CA GLU A 117 -13.16 9.24 -24.02
C GLU A 117 -11.63 9.20 -23.79
N SER A 118 -10.89 9.00 -24.89
CA SER A 118 -9.43 8.86 -25.05
C SER A 118 -8.65 10.18 -24.92
N ILE A 119 -7.62 10.24 -24.05
CA ILE A 119 -6.67 11.38 -24.00
C ILE A 119 -5.22 10.91 -23.71
N PRO A 120 -4.17 11.73 -23.95
CA PRO A 120 -2.99 11.46 -24.77
C PRO A 120 -1.91 10.66 -24.03
N ALA A 121 -0.97 10.08 -24.80
CA ALA A 121 0.13 9.24 -24.32
C ALA A 121 0.88 9.81 -23.09
N PHE A 122 0.99 11.14 -22.98
CA PHE A 122 1.68 11.85 -21.91
C PHE A 122 1.18 11.53 -20.48
N ALA A 123 -0.13 11.39 -20.27
CA ALA A 123 -0.66 11.05 -18.94
C ALA A 123 -0.41 9.57 -18.58
N ASN A 124 -0.35 8.70 -19.59
CA ASN A 124 0.07 7.30 -19.43
C ASN A 124 1.57 7.23 -19.07
N THR A 125 2.39 8.09 -19.68
CA THR A 125 3.83 8.21 -19.39
C THR A 125 4.08 8.61 -17.94
N ILE A 126 3.31 9.53 -17.35
CA ILE A 126 3.48 9.92 -15.94
C ILE A 126 3.17 8.75 -14.99
N VAL A 127 2.10 7.98 -15.24
CA VAL A 127 1.76 6.79 -14.43
C VAL A 127 2.81 5.69 -14.59
N LEU A 128 3.34 5.50 -15.81
CA LEU A 128 4.40 4.52 -16.10
C LEU A 128 5.76 4.94 -15.52
N LEU A 129 6.10 6.23 -15.57
CA LEU A 129 7.31 6.79 -14.96
C LEU A 129 7.24 6.73 -13.42
N GLY A 130 6.07 7.06 -12.85
CA GLY A 130 5.80 6.85 -11.43
C GLY A 130 5.95 5.37 -11.03
N ALA A 131 5.51 4.44 -11.88
CA ALA A 131 5.72 3.00 -11.69
C ALA A 131 7.22 2.63 -11.69
N GLY A 132 7.99 3.15 -12.64
CA GLY A 132 9.42 2.86 -12.78
C GLY A 132 10.25 3.35 -11.60
N VAL A 133 9.98 4.58 -11.13
CA VAL A 133 10.68 5.16 -9.97
C VAL A 133 10.36 4.38 -8.70
N VAL A 134 9.10 4.02 -8.48
CA VAL A 134 8.69 3.22 -7.31
C VAL A 134 9.29 1.81 -7.34
N MET A 135 9.26 1.13 -8.48
CA MET A 135 9.85 -0.20 -8.65
C MET A 135 11.37 -0.17 -8.45
N ALA A 136 12.05 0.86 -8.95
CA ALA A 136 13.47 1.05 -8.72
C ALA A 136 13.77 1.21 -7.23
N VAL A 137 13.04 2.10 -6.53
CA VAL A 137 13.22 2.35 -5.09
C VAL A 137 12.93 1.10 -4.24
N ALA A 138 11.85 0.37 -4.53
CA ALA A 138 11.52 -0.87 -3.84
C ALA A 138 12.60 -1.95 -4.04
N SER A 139 13.18 -2.03 -5.25
CA SER A 139 14.27 -2.96 -5.56
C SER A 139 15.55 -2.61 -4.80
N THR A 140 15.91 -1.31 -4.70
CA THR A 140 17.10 -0.88 -3.95
C THR A 140 16.96 -1.12 -2.46
N VAL A 141 15.77 -0.87 -1.90
CA VAL A 141 15.49 -1.09 -0.46
C VAL A 141 15.50 -2.58 -0.12
N GLY A 142 14.96 -3.44 -0.99
CA GLY A 142 15.01 -4.90 -0.82
C GLY A 142 16.42 -5.48 -0.90
N VAL A 143 17.28 -4.94 -1.77
CA VAL A 143 18.69 -5.36 -1.85
C VAL A 143 19.49 -4.87 -0.63
N ALA A 144 19.25 -3.64 -0.18
CA ALA A 144 19.93 -3.08 0.99
C ALA A 144 19.60 -3.83 2.29
N SER A 145 18.34 -4.26 2.47
CA SER A 145 17.93 -5.03 3.65
C SER A 145 18.45 -6.47 3.64
N GLY A 146 18.57 -7.09 2.46
CA GLY A 146 19.19 -8.42 2.29
C GLY A 146 20.68 -8.44 2.66
N LEU A 147 21.39 -7.34 2.38
CA LEU A 147 22.81 -7.21 2.75
C LEU A 147 23.04 -7.01 4.26
N GLN A 148 22.05 -6.52 5.00
CA GLN A 148 22.16 -6.30 6.45
C GLN A 148 21.87 -7.55 7.30
N HIS A 149 21.24 -8.58 6.72
CA HIS A 149 20.90 -9.84 7.42
C HIS A 149 21.76 -11.04 6.97
N GLY A 150 22.63 -10.85 5.97
CA GLY A 150 23.49 -11.89 5.40
C GLY A 150 24.99 -11.71 5.69
N GLY A 151 25.36 -10.86 6.66
CA GLY A 151 26.73 -10.61 7.10
C GLY A 151 27.00 -11.18 8.48
#